data_AF-K1KQE7-F1
#
_entry.id   AF-K1KQE7-F1
#
_cell.length_a   1.000
_cell.length_b   1.000
_cell.length_c   1.000
_cell.angle_alpha   90.00
_cell.angle_beta   90.00
_cell.angle_gamma   90.00
#
_symmetry.space_group_name_H-M   'P 1'
#
loop_
_entity.id
_entity.type
_entity.pdbx_description
1 polymer ?
#
loop_
_entity_poly.entity_id
_entity_poly.type
_entity_poly.pdbx_seq_one_letter_code
_entity_poly.pdbx_strand_id
1 'polypeptide(L)'
;MAKKTANYNFHKIDLADSPPDITAINPNWDEIDRLLKSLSDALGGIDLTTIQQQLTQHLDEMAKHNQFIDGNKTYQVILGWDKNSNCLLWIMWR
;
A
#
# COMPACT_ATOMS: atom_id res chain seq x y z
N MET A 1 -31.88 -20.63 0.39
CA MET A 1 -31.12 -19.63 1.18
C MET A 1 -29.82 -19.31 0.43
N ALA A 2 -29.34 -18.07 0.46
CA ALA A 2 -28.10 -17.70 -0.26
C ALA A 2 -26.90 -18.42 0.37
N LYS A 3 -26.14 -19.19 -0.43
CA LYS A 3 -24.97 -19.96 0.03
C LYS A 3 -23.75 -19.10 0.38
N LYS A 4 -23.78 -17.81 0.03
CA LYS A 4 -22.69 -16.85 0.22
C LYS A 4 -23.19 -15.54 0.81
N THR A 5 -22.32 -14.84 1.54
CA THR A 5 -22.57 -13.47 2.04
C THR A 5 -22.50 -12.45 0.89
N ALA A 6 -23.04 -11.25 1.10
CA ALA A 6 -23.26 -10.29 0.01
C ALA A 6 -22.02 -9.45 -0.35
N ASN A 7 -21.19 -9.08 0.63
CA ASN A 7 -20.09 -8.14 0.42
C ASN A 7 -18.80 -8.85 0.02
N TYR A 8 -18.41 -9.89 0.76
CA TYR A 8 -17.14 -10.61 0.54
C TYR A 8 -17.32 -12.06 0.09
N ASN A 9 -18.55 -12.48 -0.23
CA ASN A 9 -18.86 -13.80 -0.76
C ASN A 9 -18.40 -14.98 0.11
N PHE A 10 -18.37 -14.80 1.44
CA PHE A 10 -18.01 -15.88 2.36
C PHE A 10 -18.98 -17.04 2.24
N HIS A 11 -18.44 -18.26 2.21
CA HIS A 11 -19.25 -19.47 2.19
C HIS A 11 -19.96 -19.63 3.53
N LYS A 12 -21.29 -19.60 3.51
CA LYS A 12 -22.08 -19.89 4.70
C LYS A 12 -22.01 -21.39 4.95
N ILE A 13 -21.70 -21.77 6.18
CA ILE A 13 -21.76 -23.18 6.60
C ILE A 13 -23.22 -23.60 6.59
N ASP A 14 -23.54 -24.62 5.79
CA ASP A 14 -24.88 -25.20 5.71
C ASP A 14 -24.99 -26.40 6.65
N LEU A 15 -26.19 -26.67 7.19
CA LEU A 15 -26.42 -27.78 8.11
C LEU A 15 -26.13 -29.14 7.45
N ALA A 16 -26.19 -29.23 6.12
CA ALA A 16 -25.88 -30.44 5.38
C ALA A 16 -24.43 -30.93 5.56
N ASP A 17 -23.51 -30.03 5.92
CA ASP A 17 -22.10 -30.35 6.19
C ASP A 17 -21.81 -30.55 7.69
N SER A 18 -22.84 -30.49 8.53
CA SER A 18 -22.73 -30.54 10.00
C SER A 18 -23.40 -31.81 10.56
N PRO A 19 -22.94 -32.33 11.72
CA PRO A 19 -23.59 -33.45 12.40
C PRO A 19 -25.06 -33.14 12.71
N PRO A 20 -25.94 -34.17 12.81
CA PRO A 20 -27.40 -34.00 12.98
C PRO A 20 -27.83 -33.19 14.22
N ASP A 21 -26.91 -32.94 15.16
CA ASP A 21 -27.14 -32.21 16.41
C ASP A 21 -26.87 -30.69 16.33
N ILE A 22 -26.46 -30.14 15.17
CA ILE A 22 -26.25 -28.69 15.00
C ILE A 22 -27.47 -28.06 14.32
N THR A 23 -28.25 -27.26 15.05
CA THR A 23 -29.43 -26.54 14.54
C THR A 23 -29.14 -25.08 14.18
N ALA A 24 -27.87 -24.68 14.06
CA ALA A 24 -27.51 -23.29 13.86
C ALA A 24 -27.63 -22.89 12.39
N ILE A 25 -28.83 -22.46 11.95
CA ILE A 25 -28.93 -21.50 10.84
C ILE A 25 -28.19 -20.26 11.37
N ASN A 26 -26.98 -20.01 10.90
CA ASN A 26 -26.09 -19.04 11.52
C ASN A 26 -26.15 -17.67 10.79
N PRO A 27 -27.02 -16.74 11.21
CA PRO A 27 -27.04 -15.38 10.66
C PRO A 27 -25.76 -14.60 10.97
N ASN A 28 -24.88 -15.10 11.86
CA ASN A 28 -23.64 -14.41 12.22
C ASN A 28 -22.71 -14.23 11.02
N TRP A 29 -22.80 -15.08 9.98
CA TRP A 29 -21.99 -14.89 8.76
C TRP A 29 -22.41 -13.63 8.00
N ASP A 30 -23.70 -13.35 7.89
CA ASP A 30 -24.19 -12.12 7.28
C ASP A 30 -23.84 -10.90 8.14
N GLU A 31 -23.90 -11.04 9.46
CA GLU A 31 -23.55 -9.96 10.38
C GLU A 31 -22.05 -9.63 10.37
N ILE A 32 -21.19 -10.66 10.34
CA ILE A 32 -19.72 -10.48 10.21
C ILE A 32 -19.38 -9.80 8.88
N ASP A 33 -19.99 -10.25 7.78
CA ASP A 33 -19.79 -9.66 6.45
C ASP A 33 -20.20 -8.18 6.41
N ARG A 34 -21.32 -7.83 7.06
CA ARG A 34 -21.79 -6.45 7.21
C ARG A 34 -20.83 -5.60 8.06
N LEU A 35 -20.38 -6.12 9.20
CA LEU A 35 -19.46 -5.41 10.10
C LEU A 35 -18.09 -5.18 9.44
N LEU A 36 -17.56 -6.17 8.72
CA LEU A 36 -16.32 -6.04 7.95
C LEU A 36 -16.43 -4.97 6.86
N LYS A 37 -17.56 -4.93 6.15
CA LYS A 37 -17.81 -3.90 5.13
C LYS A 37 -17.88 -2.52 5.78
N SER A 38 -18.63 -2.38 6.86
CA SER A 38 -18.72 -1.13 7.62
C SER A 38 -17.36 -0.65 8.13
N LEU A 39 -16.51 -1.56 8.60
CA LEU A 39 -15.16 -1.24 9.05
C LEU A 39 -14.25 -0.83 7.88
N SER A 40 -14.30 -1.57 6.77
CA SER A 40 -13.55 -1.26 5.55
C SER A 40 -13.92 0.11 4.97
N ASP A 41 -15.21 0.45 4.98
CA ASP A 41 -15.71 1.73 4.49
C ASP A 41 -15.35 2.87 5.45
N ALA A 42 -15.43 2.63 6.76
CA ALA A 42 -15.01 3.60 7.79
C ALA A 42 -13.49 3.87 7.77
N LEU A 43 -12.70 2.85 7.46
CA LEU A 43 -11.25 2.98 7.24
C LEU A 43 -10.91 3.63 5.89
N GLY A 44 -11.93 3.94 5.06
CA GLY A 44 -11.84 4.79 3.88
C GLY A 44 -10.94 4.29 2.75
N GLY A 45 -10.30 3.12 2.91
CA GLY A 45 -9.03 2.86 2.25
C GLY A 45 -7.99 3.88 2.73
N ILE A 46 -6.81 3.44 3.16
CA ILE A 46 -5.75 4.40 3.46
C ILE A 46 -5.40 5.09 2.14
N ASP A 47 -5.85 6.32 1.95
CA ASP A 47 -5.53 7.12 0.78
C ASP A 47 -4.08 7.59 0.88
N LEU A 48 -3.18 6.71 0.45
CA LEU A 48 -1.75 6.94 0.42
C LEU A 48 -1.34 7.95 -0.68
N THR A 49 -2.26 8.42 -1.51
CA THR A 49 -1.93 9.31 -2.63
C THR A 49 -1.38 10.65 -2.15
N THR A 50 -1.93 11.19 -1.06
CA THR A 50 -1.46 12.44 -0.45
C THR A 50 -0.03 12.28 0.08
N ILE A 51 0.28 11.14 0.71
CA ILE A 51 1.62 10.85 1.24
C ILE A 51 2.63 10.66 0.08
N GLN A 52 2.21 9.98 -1.00
CA GLN A 52 3.07 9.83 -2.18
C GLN A 52 3.38 11.16 -2.86
N GLN A 53 2.39 12.05 -2.98
CA GLN A 53 2.60 13.39 -3.55
C GLN A 53 3.59 14.20 -2.72
N GLN A 54 3.44 14.21 -1.39
CA GLN A 54 4.35 14.90 -0.48
C GLN A 54 5.77 14.34 -0.56
N LEU A 55 5.93 13.02 -0.58
CA LEU A 55 7.24 12.38 -0.71
C LEU A 55 7.91 12.69 -2.05
N THR A 56 7.13 12.69 -3.13
CA THR A 56 7.64 13.03 -4.48
C THR A 56 8.11 14.47 -4.53
N GLN A 57 7.30 15.41 -4.01
CA GLN A 57 7.68 16.82 -3.94
C GLN A 57 8.96 17.02 -3.12
N HIS A 58 9.06 16.36 -1.97
CA HIS A 58 10.25 16.44 -1.11
C HIS A 58 11.51 15.87 -1.81
N LEU A 59 11.37 14.76 -2.54
CA LEU A 59 12.46 14.18 -3.33
C LEU A 59 12.92 15.12 -4.44
N ASP A 60 12.00 15.79 -5.14
CA ASP A 60 12.31 16.77 -6.18
C ASP A 60 13.04 18.00 -5.62
N GLU A 61 12.64 18.46 -4.43
CA GLU A 61 13.31 19.55 -3.71
C GLU A 61 14.73 19.15 -3.30
N MET A 62 14.91 17.93 -2.77
CA MET A 62 16.24 17.38 -2.45
C MET A 62 17.13 17.23 -3.70
N ALA A 63 16.56 16.84 -4.84
CA ALA A 63 17.29 16.71 -6.09
C ALA A 63 17.83 18.06 -6.58
N LYS A 64 17.05 19.14 -6.45
CA LYS A 64 17.47 20.50 -6.84
C LYS A 64 18.65 21.02 -6.00
N HIS A 65 18.69 20.71 -4.71
CA HIS A 65 19.80 21.13 -3.84
C HIS A 65 21.14 20.50 -4.22
N ASN A 66 21.13 19.36 -4.91
CA ASN A 66 22.32 18.66 -5.37
C ASN A 66 22.62 18.92 -6.87
N GLN A 67 21.97 19.92 -7.47
CA GLN A 67 22.17 20.31 -8.86
C GLN A 67 22.95 21.62 -8.98
N PHE A 68 23.92 21.64 -9.89
CA PHE A 68 24.69 22.83 -10.24
C PHE A 68 24.50 23.14 -11.73
N ILE A 69 24.43 24.42 -12.08
CA ILE A 69 24.29 24.87 -13.46
C ILE A 69 25.62 25.49 -13.88
N ASP A 70 26.19 24.99 -14.98
CA ASP A 70 27.36 25.58 -15.64
C ASP A 70 27.06 25.77 -17.14
N GLY A 71 26.88 27.03 -17.54
CA GLY A 71 26.37 27.42 -18.85
C GLY A 71 24.95 26.88 -19.11
N ASN A 72 24.78 26.15 -20.22
CA ASN A 72 23.51 25.51 -20.63
C ASN A 72 23.37 24.06 -20.14
N LYS A 73 24.16 23.62 -19.16
CA LYS A 73 24.17 22.23 -18.67
C LYS A 73 23.86 22.19 -17.18
N THR A 74 22.92 21.33 -16.81
CA THR A 74 22.64 20.98 -15.41
C THR A 74 23.43 19.74 -15.05
N TYR A 75 24.10 19.76 -13.90
CA TYR A 75 24.83 18.63 -13.37
C TYR A 75 24.22 18.23 -12.03
N GLN A 76 24.02 16.93 -11.82
CA GLN A 76 23.60 16.40 -10.53
C GLN A 76 24.80 15.75 -9.85
N VAL A 77 25.01 16.10 -8.58
CA VAL A 77 26.11 15.60 -7.77
C VAL A 77 25.59 14.54 -6.80
N ILE A 78 26.15 13.34 -6.89
CA ILE A 78 25.80 12.23 -6.01
C ILE A 78 27.07 11.74 -5.31
N LEU A 79 26.98 11.49 -4.01
CA LEU A 79 28.03 10.80 -3.26
C LEU A 79 27.93 9.30 -3.57
N GLY A 80 28.95 8.75 -4.21
CA GLY A 80 29.07 7.33 -4.50
C GLY A 80 30.26 6.71 -3.77
N TRP A 81 30.13 5.45 -3.36
CA TRP A 81 31.26 4.68 -2.85
C TRP A 81 31.96 3.95 -4.01
N ASP A 82 33.26 4.17 -4.18
CA ASP A 82 34.06 3.40 -5.15
C ASP A 82 34.76 2.23 -4.45
N LYS A 83 34.52 1.03 -4.97
CA LYS A 83 35.11 -0.21 -4.46
C LYS A 83 36.59 -0.34 -4.82
N ASN A 84 37.03 0.30 -5.91
CA ASN A 84 38.41 0.19 -6.36
C ASN A 84 39.35 1.09 -5.54
N SER A 85 38.90 2.32 -5.25
CA SER A 85 39.66 3.31 -4.48
C SER A 85 39.35 3.27 -2.97
N ASN A 86 38.35 2.47 -2.56
CA ASN A 86 37.88 2.31 -1.19
C ASN A 86 37.59 3.65 -0.48
N CYS A 87 36.99 4.59 -1.20
CA CYS A 87 36.69 5.94 -0.73
C CYS A 87 35.36 6.47 -1.28
N LEU A 88 34.83 7.52 -0.64
CA LEU A 88 33.69 8.28 -1.13
C LEU A 88 34.17 9.20 -2.26
N LEU A 89 33.48 9.11 -3.41
CA LEU A 89 33.72 9.94 -4.58
C LEU A 89 32.47 10.75 -4.91
N TRP A 90 32.70 12.00 -5.31
CA TRP A 90 31.68 12.84 -5.89
C TRP A 90 31.51 12.46 -7.36
N ILE A 91 30.36 11.88 -7.70
CA ILE A 91 30.02 11.52 -9.07
C ILE A 91 29.13 12.62 -9.64
N MET A 92 29.61 13.30 -10.68
CA MET A 92 28.84 14.27 -11.44
C MET A 92 28.16 13.55 -12.61
N TRP A 93 26.83 13.52 -12.61
CA TRP A 93 26.03 13.10 -13.75
C TRP A 93 25.50 14.33 -14.49
N ARG A 94 25.35 14.21 -15.81
CA ARG A 94 24.87 15.26 -16.72
C ARG A 94 23.45 14.94 -17.19
#